data_AF-A0A931P580-F1
#
_entry.id   AF-A0A931P580-F1
#
_cell.length_a   1.000
_cell.length_b   1.000
_cell.length_c   1.000
_cell.angle_alpha   90.00
_cell.angle_beta   90.00
_cell.angle_gamma   90.00
#
_symmetry.space_group_name_H-M   'P 1'
#
loop_
_entity.id
_entity.type
_entity.pdbx_description
1 polymer ?
#
loop_
_entity_poly.entity_id
_entity_poly.type
_entity_poly.pdbx_seq_one_letter_code
_entity_poly.pdbx_strand_id
1 'polypeptide(L)'
;MNRPAIDLQSTSVVPIRCSAKMPSESIFSYVRDADRLRALIQTQLLDSPPEEGFDRFTRLASRMLRCRVSLISLVDSQSQFFKSQVGLHFPWCEMGGTPLDHSMCATVVETRDVLMIEDAREDPSWQNHLAVRNIGVVSYLGFPLHSPDGRHILGSFCVIDSGPRKWSEIDLEVMNDLTHTVEEKIRLRAEIEKSTQIAIRLNETNTKIREFTEHSRLIMATVAHEIRTAATSLSGHAEIAVSSMDPNERDASIQAIRRNTEHLVHLVNDNLESAKIESGQIRFESIVFDAVKFSKEIVESLAPNVCSKPVRLIFETTEDTIAKFVSADPTRIRQILLNLMANAIKFTEFGTVTLRLDTEVRELSPDHPTPSETCILCWQVIDTGAGMTPEQVDSLFRPYVQADATIHRRFGGSGMGLFISKELAEAMGGTIEVRSEPGAGTTFTVRLPVEIPTSSELADRQPESAMPEKLEGNPRVLVVEDNPDIRQIQNFLLKRAGCDPVHASDGSEAVEIVSSSNVPFDLILMDVFMPVMDGRQATKAIRELGYRGPMISLTASFEDEELQRMQEAGCDAHMRKPMDLKDFIRKARALMKPQDGSSAIVRFESGVSIE
;
A
#
# COMPACT_ATOMS: atom_id res chain seq x y z
N MET A 1 -4.69 -9.28 -75.43
CA MET A 1 -4.57 -8.03 -74.66
C MET A 1 -3.65 -8.28 -73.48
N ASN A 2 -2.47 -7.67 -73.55
CA ASN A 2 -1.44 -7.38 -72.54
C ASN A 2 -1.45 -8.16 -71.21
N ARG A 3 -0.57 -9.17 -71.12
CA ARG A 3 0.16 -9.44 -69.88
C ARG A 3 1.27 -8.40 -69.75
N PRO A 4 1.40 -7.65 -68.65
CA PRO A 4 2.56 -6.81 -68.45
C PRO A 4 3.77 -7.73 -68.24
N ALA A 5 4.82 -7.51 -69.02
CA ALA A 5 6.13 -8.08 -68.77
C ALA A 5 6.60 -7.58 -67.41
N ILE A 6 6.89 -8.50 -66.48
CA ILE A 6 7.62 -8.18 -65.27
C ILE A 6 9.06 -7.98 -65.73
N ASP A 7 9.43 -6.71 -65.81
CA ASP A 7 10.74 -6.23 -66.17
C ASP A 7 11.73 -6.70 -65.08
N LEU A 8 12.64 -7.62 -65.45
CA LEU A 8 13.79 -8.02 -64.65
C LEU A 8 14.82 -6.88 -64.70
N GLN A 9 14.45 -5.72 -64.15
CA GLN A 9 15.41 -4.65 -63.90
C GLN A 9 16.22 -5.02 -62.67
N SER A 10 17.46 -5.45 -62.94
CA SER A 10 18.66 -5.17 -62.16
C SER A 10 18.40 -4.77 -60.71
N THR A 11 18.42 -5.75 -59.80
CA THR A 11 18.82 -5.49 -58.42
C THR A 11 20.20 -4.85 -58.46
N SER A 12 20.24 -3.52 -58.34
CA SER A 12 21.50 -2.79 -58.18
C SER A 12 22.08 -3.23 -56.85
N VAL A 13 22.98 -4.21 -56.89
CA VAL A 13 23.80 -4.60 -55.76
C VAL A 13 24.59 -3.36 -55.34
N VAL A 14 24.31 -2.85 -54.15
CA VAL A 14 25.16 -1.82 -53.55
C VAL A 14 26.52 -2.50 -53.32
N PRO A 15 27.62 -2.04 -53.95
CA PRO A 15 28.90 -2.70 -53.78
C PRO A 15 29.29 -2.67 -52.29
N ILE A 16 29.61 -3.85 -51.74
CA ILE A 16 30.08 -4.00 -50.36
C ILE A 16 31.38 -3.20 -50.24
N ARG A 17 31.34 -2.09 -49.51
CA ARG A 17 32.52 -1.27 -49.26
C ARG A 17 33.40 -1.98 -48.24
N CYS A 18 34.65 -2.24 -48.60
CA CYS A 18 35.67 -2.72 -47.68
C CYS A 18 36.66 -1.57 -47.46
N SER A 19 36.51 -0.82 -46.36
CA SER A 19 37.37 0.35 -46.09
C SER A 19 38.16 0.27 -44.78
N ALA A 20 37.97 -0.79 -43.99
CA ALA A 20 38.70 -0.99 -42.74
C ALA A 20 40.21 -1.14 -42.99
N LYS A 21 40.99 -0.28 -42.34
CA LYS A 21 42.46 -0.38 -42.24
C LYS A 21 42.86 -0.46 -40.77
N MET A 22 44.04 -1.00 -40.49
CA MET A 22 44.54 -1.06 -39.13
C MET A 22 44.64 0.37 -38.54
N PRO A 23 44.05 0.63 -37.37
CA PRO A 23 44.11 1.96 -36.75
C PRO A 23 45.54 2.31 -36.32
N SER A 24 45.94 3.58 -36.49
CA SER A 24 47.23 4.09 -36.02
C SER A 24 47.32 4.04 -34.50
N GLU A 25 48.45 3.56 -33.98
CA GLU A 25 48.71 3.14 -32.58
C GLU A 25 47.83 3.75 -31.47
N SER A 26 47.21 2.83 -30.70
CA SER A 26 46.96 2.88 -29.24
C SER A 26 45.59 3.24 -28.66
N ILE A 27 44.49 3.39 -29.43
CA ILE A 27 43.18 3.57 -28.78
C ILE A 27 42.10 2.72 -29.46
N PHE A 28 41.88 1.52 -28.91
CA PHE A 28 40.65 0.73 -29.05
C PHE A 28 39.49 1.46 -28.35
N SER A 29 39.14 2.64 -28.88
CA SER A 29 38.23 3.59 -28.25
C SER A 29 36.81 3.05 -28.24
N TYR A 30 36.38 2.46 -29.36
CA TYR A 30 35.04 1.93 -29.51
C TYR A 30 34.92 0.50 -29.01
N VAL A 31 35.97 -0.32 -29.16
CA VAL A 31 36.01 -1.65 -28.52
C VAL A 31 35.78 -1.53 -27.01
N ARG A 32 36.32 -0.50 -26.37
CA ARG A 32 36.18 -0.22 -24.93
C ARG A 32 34.99 0.67 -24.56
N ASP A 33 34.10 0.95 -25.51
CA ASP A 33 32.90 1.76 -25.26
C ASP A 33 31.95 1.09 -24.27
N ALA A 34 31.50 1.83 -23.25
CA ALA A 34 30.70 1.28 -22.16
C ALA A 34 29.31 0.82 -22.61
N ASP A 35 28.72 1.49 -23.60
CA ASP A 35 27.37 1.15 -24.11
C ASP A 35 27.44 -0.13 -24.94
N ARG A 36 28.45 -0.23 -25.80
CA ARG A 36 28.78 -1.45 -26.54
C ARG A 36 29.02 -2.64 -25.62
N LEU A 37 29.84 -2.47 -24.57
CA LEU A 37 30.13 -3.55 -23.62
C LEU A 37 28.87 -3.99 -22.87
N ARG A 38 28.00 -3.05 -22.48
CA ARG A 38 26.68 -3.37 -21.92
C ARG A 38 25.82 -4.16 -22.91
N ALA A 39 25.77 -3.75 -24.18
CA ALA A 39 25.03 -4.48 -25.22
C ALA A 39 25.59 -5.90 -25.43
N LEU A 40 26.91 -6.07 -25.38
CA LEU A 40 27.56 -7.37 -25.47
C LEU A 40 27.20 -8.27 -24.28
N ILE A 41 27.30 -7.76 -23.05
CA ILE A 41 26.96 -8.51 -21.83
C ILE A 41 25.48 -8.92 -21.85
N GLN A 42 24.58 -8.04 -22.31
CA GLN A 42 23.15 -8.33 -22.42
C GLN A 42 22.84 -9.50 -23.36
N THR A 43 23.72 -9.82 -24.32
CA THR A 43 23.52 -10.99 -25.18
C THR A 43 23.75 -12.33 -24.49
N GLN A 44 24.44 -12.34 -23.34
CA GLN A 44 24.86 -13.56 -22.62
C GLN A 44 25.60 -14.57 -23.53
N LEU A 45 26.30 -14.08 -24.56
CA LEU A 45 27.10 -14.92 -25.46
C LEU A 45 28.55 -15.07 -25.01
N LEU A 46 29.10 -14.10 -24.30
CA LEU A 46 30.44 -14.21 -23.69
C LEU A 46 30.48 -15.39 -22.70
N ASP A 47 31.53 -16.20 -22.80
CA ASP A 47 31.77 -17.39 -21.97
C ASP A 47 30.63 -18.41 -21.92
N SER A 48 29.68 -18.31 -22.86
CA SER A 48 28.58 -19.27 -22.97
C SER A 48 29.06 -20.58 -23.61
N PRO A 49 28.43 -21.72 -23.26
CA PRO A 49 28.83 -23.01 -23.81
C PRO A 49 28.70 -23.04 -25.35
N PRO A 50 29.42 -23.96 -26.02
CA PRO A 50 29.28 -24.16 -27.45
C PRO A 50 27.83 -24.41 -27.85
N GLU A 51 27.42 -23.83 -28.97
CA GLU A 51 26.06 -23.92 -29.47
C GLU A 51 26.09 -24.38 -30.93
N GLU A 52 25.50 -25.56 -31.19
CA GLU A 52 25.51 -26.20 -32.51
C GLU A 52 24.90 -25.34 -33.63
N GLY A 53 24.05 -24.37 -33.27
CA GLY A 53 23.56 -23.33 -34.20
C GLY A 53 24.70 -22.48 -34.78
N PHE A 54 25.56 -21.93 -33.92
CA PHE A 54 26.71 -21.13 -34.34
C PHE A 54 27.79 -21.98 -35.02
N ASP A 55 28.00 -23.21 -34.54
CA ASP A 55 28.97 -24.15 -35.13
C ASP A 55 28.59 -24.60 -36.53
N ARG A 56 27.30 -24.64 -36.87
CA ARG A 56 26.86 -24.88 -38.24
C ARG A 56 27.27 -23.75 -39.18
N PHE A 57 27.17 -22.49 -38.75
CA PHE A 57 27.53 -21.35 -39.59
C PHE A 57 29.03 -21.31 -39.88
N THR A 58 29.89 -21.47 -38.87
CA THR A 58 31.36 -21.50 -39.08
C THR A 58 31.78 -22.67 -39.99
N ARG A 59 31.17 -23.86 -39.84
CA ARG A 59 31.41 -25.00 -40.74
C ARG A 59 30.95 -24.72 -42.17
N LEU A 60 29.81 -24.03 -42.36
CA LEU A 60 29.33 -23.64 -43.68
C LEU A 60 30.26 -22.62 -44.34
N ALA A 61 30.64 -21.55 -43.63
CA ALA A 61 31.55 -20.53 -44.14
C ALA A 61 32.90 -21.14 -44.57
N SER A 62 33.51 -21.96 -43.72
CA SER A 62 34.76 -22.66 -44.06
C SER A 62 34.63 -23.55 -45.31
N ARG A 63 33.52 -24.30 -45.45
CA ARG A 63 33.31 -25.19 -46.61
C ARG A 63 32.98 -24.44 -47.90
N MET A 64 32.12 -23.43 -47.83
CA MET A 64 31.66 -22.66 -49.00
C MET A 64 32.80 -21.81 -49.57
N LEU A 65 33.54 -21.12 -48.70
CA LEU A 65 34.69 -20.31 -49.11
C LEU A 65 35.99 -21.14 -49.18
N ARG A 66 35.96 -22.43 -48.85
CA ARG A 66 37.15 -23.32 -48.86
C ARG A 66 38.33 -22.74 -48.06
N CYS A 67 38.03 -22.03 -46.98
CA CYS A 67 39.03 -21.48 -46.07
C CYS A 67 39.33 -22.46 -44.95
N ARG A 68 40.59 -22.53 -44.52
CA ARG A 68 41.01 -23.43 -43.44
C ARG A 68 40.31 -23.14 -42.12
N VAL A 69 40.10 -21.86 -41.80
CA VAL A 69 39.59 -21.41 -40.51
C VAL A 69 38.35 -20.55 -40.69
N SER A 70 37.37 -20.70 -39.79
CA SER A 70 36.21 -19.80 -39.68
C SER A 70 35.81 -19.61 -38.23
N LEU A 71 35.53 -18.36 -37.84
CA LEU A 71 35.26 -17.98 -36.46
C LEU A 71 34.06 -17.05 -36.36
N ILE A 72 33.17 -17.31 -35.42
CA ILE A 72 32.23 -16.32 -34.90
C ILE A 72 32.82 -15.82 -33.58
N SER A 73 33.25 -14.57 -33.59
CA SER A 73 34.01 -13.98 -32.50
C SER A 73 33.30 -12.78 -31.92
N LEU A 74 33.41 -12.63 -30.61
CA LEU A 74 32.92 -11.49 -29.84
C LEU A 74 34.13 -10.81 -29.20
N VAL A 75 34.10 -9.48 -29.07
CA VAL A 75 35.26 -8.72 -28.56
C VAL A 75 34.86 -8.02 -27.28
N ASP A 76 35.48 -8.37 -26.17
CA ASP A 76 35.38 -7.65 -24.91
C ASP A 76 36.46 -6.54 -24.81
N SER A 77 36.48 -5.81 -23.70
CA SER A 77 37.47 -4.78 -23.38
C SER A 77 38.93 -5.24 -23.36
N GLN A 78 39.19 -6.53 -23.11
CA GLN A 78 40.53 -7.09 -22.93
C GLN A 78 40.88 -8.26 -23.86
N SER A 79 39.87 -8.93 -24.43
CA SER A 79 40.08 -10.14 -25.23
C SER A 79 39.00 -10.33 -26.30
N GLN A 80 39.29 -11.21 -27.25
CA GLN A 80 38.36 -11.78 -28.19
C GLN A 80 37.94 -13.16 -27.69
N PHE A 81 36.64 -13.40 -27.61
CA PHE A 81 36.03 -14.69 -27.29
C PHE A 81 35.52 -15.37 -28.57
N PHE A 82 35.78 -16.67 -28.71
CA PHE A 82 35.30 -17.46 -29.84
C PHE A 82 33.97 -18.13 -29.48
N LYS A 83 32.85 -17.54 -29.92
CA LYS A 83 31.54 -18.15 -29.75
C LYS A 83 31.41 -19.44 -30.58
N SER A 84 32.08 -19.48 -31.73
CA SER A 84 32.24 -20.69 -32.52
C SER A 84 33.55 -20.63 -33.32
N GLN A 85 34.17 -21.78 -33.52
CA GLN A 85 35.43 -21.90 -34.25
C GLN A 85 35.54 -23.20 -35.04
N VAL A 86 36.18 -23.14 -36.20
CA VAL A 86 36.54 -24.28 -37.04
C VAL A 86 37.96 -24.10 -37.54
N GLY A 87 38.77 -25.16 -37.47
CA GLY A 87 40.05 -25.28 -38.18
C GLY A 87 41.27 -24.59 -37.54
N LEU A 88 41.11 -23.94 -36.38
CA LEU A 88 42.25 -23.40 -35.63
C LEU A 88 43.18 -24.52 -35.15
N HIS A 89 44.47 -24.24 -35.07
CA HIS A 89 45.49 -25.18 -34.60
C HIS A 89 45.76 -24.99 -33.10
N PHE A 90 46.40 -25.98 -32.48
CA PHE A 90 46.83 -25.91 -31.08
C PHE A 90 47.89 -24.79 -30.88
N PRO A 91 47.82 -23.97 -29.82
CA PRO A 91 46.90 -24.06 -28.66
C PRO A 91 45.58 -23.30 -28.84
N TRP A 92 45.43 -22.52 -29.91
CA TRP A 92 44.31 -21.57 -30.10
C TRP A 92 42.94 -22.25 -30.14
N CYS A 93 42.86 -23.48 -30.65
CA CYS A 93 41.63 -24.25 -30.66
C CYS A 93 41.12 -24.63 -29.26
N GLU A 94 41.97 -24.66 -28.23
CA GLU A 94 41.56 -25.01 -26.85
C GLU A 94 41.35 -23.79 -25.96
N MET A 95 41.99 -22.65 -26.27
CA MET A 95 41.90 -21.46 -25.42
C MET A 95 40.55 -20.73 -25.48
N GLY A 96 39.73 -20.98 -26.51
CA GLY A 96 38.39 -20.37 -26.64
C GLY A 96 38.39 -18.85 -26.92
N GLY A 97 39.57 -18.27 -27.17
CA GLY A 97 39.73 -16.84 -27.43
C GLY A 97 41.19 -16.42 -27.58
N THR A 98 41.40 -15.13 -27.82
CA THR A 98 42.72 -14.51 -27.94
C THR A 98 42.76 -13.14 -27.24
N PRO A 99 43.93 -12.65 -26.79
CA PRO A 99 44.05 -11.26 -26.36
C PRO A 99 43.88 -10.29 -27.56
N LEU A 100 43.54 -9.02 -27.30
CA LEU A 100 43.21 -8.06 -28.38
C LEU A 100 44.35 -7.80 -29.38
N ASP A 101 45.61 -7.93 -28.96
CA ASP A 101 46.80 -7.78 -29.82
C ASP A 101 46.98 -8.94 -30.83
N HIS A 102 46.23 -10.02 -30.67
CA HIS A 102 46.11 -11.13 -31.61
C HIS A 102 44.80 -11.04 -32.43
N SER A 103 43.96 -10.02 -32.22
CA SER A 103 42.61 -9.94 -32.76
C SER A 103 42.48 -9.04 -33.98
N MET A 104 42.39 -9.63 -35.18
CA MET A 104 41.91 -8.90 -36.37
C MET A 104 40.42 -8.54 -36.25
N CYS A 105 39.65 -9.31 -35.47
CA CYS A 105 38.24 -9.03 -35.16
C CYS A 105 38.08 -7.71 -34.38
N ALA A 106 39.01 -7.36 -33.49
CA ALA A 106 38.99 -6.09 -32.77
C ALA A 106 39.07 -4.89 -33.72
N THR A 107 39.76 -5.04 -34.87
CA THR A 107 39.79 -4.01 -35.91
C THR A 107 38.43 -3.88 -36.60
N VAL A 108 37.76 -4.98 -36.95
CA VAL A 108 36.38 -4.94 -37.51
C VAL A 108 35.43 -4.19 -36.56
N VAL A 109 35.53 -4.47 -35.26
CA VAL A 109 34.73 -3.79 -34.25
C VAL A 109 35.07 -2.30 -34.20
N GLU A 110 36.35 -1.95 -34.09
CA GLU A 110 36.79 -0.55 -33.97
C GLU A 110 36.40 0.28 -35.20
N THR A 111 36.58 -0.26 -36.41
CA THR A 111 36.27 0.45 -37.66
C THR A 111 34.79 0.41 -38.01
N ARG A 112 34.02 -0.54 -37.43
CA ARG A 112 32.60 -0.79 -37.73
C ARG A 112 32.35 -1.08 -39.21
N ASP A 113 33.29 -1.76 -39.85
CA ASP A 113 33.27 -2.01 -41.28
C ASP A 113 33.92 -3.35 -41.61
N VAL A 114 33.63 -3.89 -42.79
CA VAL A 114 34.19 -5.16 -43.27
C VAL A 114 35.71 -5.03 -43.41
N LEU A 115 36.44 -5.96 -42.79
CA LEU A 115 37.89 -6.06 -42.92
C LEU A 115 38.25 -7.16 -43.91
N MET A 116 38.94 -6.77 -44.97
CA MET A 116 39.40 -7.66 -46.03
C MET A 116 40.91 -7.52 -46.19
N ILE A 117 41.61 -8.65 -46.05
CA ILE A 117 43.06 -8.77 -46.20
C ILE A 117 43.32 -9.92 -47.16
N GLU A 118 43.92 -9.62 -48.31
CA GLU A 118 44.29 -10.63 -49.30
C GLU A 118 45.61 -11.32 -48.95
N ASP A 119 46.61 -10.54 -48.52
CA ASP A 119 47.88 -11.03 -47.97
C ASP A 119 48.45 -10.06 -46.91
N ALA A 120 48.34 -10.46 -45.64
CA ALA A 120 48.82 -9.71 -44.49
C ALA A 120 50.35 -9.52 -44.47
N ARG A 121 51.09 -10.32 -45.24
CA ARG A 121 52.55 -10.24 -45.33
C ARG A 121 52.99 -9.16 -46.33
N GLU A 122 52.10 -8.69 -47.20
CA GLU A 122 52.39 -7.60 -48.14
C GLU A 122 51.94 -6.24 -47.60
N ASP A 123 50.99 -6.21 -46.65
CA ASP A 123 50.53 -4.99 -46.00
C ASP A 123 51.42 -4.61 -44.79
N PRO A 124 52.14 -3.47 -44.84
CA PRO A 124 53.00 -3.02 -43.73
C PRO A 124 52.28 -2.88 -42.39
N SER A 125 50.97 -2.65 -42.42
CA SER A 125 50.13 -2.54 -41.22
C SER A 125 50.03 -3.88 -40.50
N TRP A 126 49.92 -4.98 -41.25
CA TRP A 126 49.63 -6.30 -40.71
C TRP A 126 50.85 -7.22 -40.56
N GLN A 127 51.93 -6.97 -41.30
CA GLN A 127 53.15 -7.80 -41.31
C GLN A 127 53.69 -8.15 -39.91
N ASN A 128 53.59 -7.22 -38.96
CA ASN A 128 54.10 -7.38 -37.61
C ASN A 128 53.04 -7.78 -36.58
N HIS A 129 51.77 -7.92 -36.99
CA HIS A 129 50.67 -8.25 -36.10
C HIS A 129 50.79 -9.67 -35.54
N LEU A 130 50.45 -9.88 -34.26
CA LEU A 130 50.65 -11.17 -33.60
C LEU A 130 49.78 -12.29 -34.18
N ALA A 131 48.62 -11.95 -34.75
CA ALA A 131 47.80 -12.90 -35.51
C ALA A 131 48.57 -13.51 -36.70
N VAL A 132 49.38 -12.73 -37.40
CA VAL A 132 50.16 -13.22 -38.55
C VAL A 132 51.30 -14.11 -38.06
N ARG A 133 52.02 -13.67 -37.03
CA ARG A 133 53.22 -14.35 -36.51
C ARG A 133 52.92 -15.61 -35.69
N ASN A 134 51.91 -15.56 -34.82
CA ASN A 134 51.64 -16.60 -33.83
C ASN A 134 50.48 -17.53 -34.25
N ILE A 135 49.52 -17.02 -35.03
CA ILE A 135 48.35 -17.79 -35.47
C ILE A 135 48.48 -18.20 -36.96
N GLY A 136 49.35 -17.53 -37.73
CA GLY A 136 49.54 -17.81 -39.15
C GLY A 136 48.42 -17.27 -40.04
N VAL A 137 47.77 -16.18 -39.62
CA VAL A 137 46.73 -15.51 -40.41
C VAL A 137 47.39 -14.75 -41.56
N VAL A 138 47.18 -15.22 -42.79
CA VAL A 138 47.72 -14.57 -44.01
C VAL A 138 46.62 -13.85 -44.78
N SER A 139 45.48 -14.50 -44.97
CA SER A 139 44.29 -13.84 -45.53
C SER A 139 43.16 -13.86 -44.51
N TYR A 140 42.37 -12.77 -44.51
CA TYR A 140 41.30 -12.53 -43.54
C TYR A 140 40.13 -11.85 -44.24
N LEU A 141 38.92 -12.37 -44.03
CA LEU A 141 37.69 -11.68 -44.39
C LEU A 141 36.74 -11.74 -43.20
N GLY A 142 36.40 -10.58 -42.63
CA GLY A 142 35.55 -10.49 -41.43
C GLY A 142 34.46 -9.44 -41.57
N PHE A 143 33.24 -9.87 -41.30
CA PHE A 143 32.04 -9.04 -41.33
C PHE A 143 31.59 -8.69 -39.90
N PRO A 144 31.18 -7.44 -39.65
CA PRO A 144 30.76 -7.02 -38.31
C PRO A 144 29.47 -7.73 -37.88
N LEU A 145 29.41 -8.12 -36.61
CA LEU A 145 28.21 -8.67 -35.98
C LEU A 145 27.55 -7.61 -35.10
N HIS A 146 26.30 -7.29 -35.38
CA HIS A 146 25.55 -6.27 -34.65
C HIS A 146 24.87 -6.82 -33.40
N SER A 147 24.62 -5.94 -32.43
CA SER A 147 23.76 -6.19 -31.28
C SER A 147 22.30 -6.43 -31.72
N PRO A 148 21.46 -7.09 -30.89
CA PRO A 148 20.07 -7.35 -31.24
C PRO A 148 19.26 -6.12 -31.67
N ASP A 149 19.57 -4.95 -31.09
CA ASP A 149 18.98 -3.64 -31.40
C ASP A 149 19.61 -2.93 -32.61
N GLY A 150 20.66 -3.51 -33.21
CA GLY A 150 21.37 -3.00 -34.38
C GLY A 150 22.31 -1.81 -34.12
N ARG A 151 22.50 -1.39 -32.87
CA ARG A 151 23.21 -0.13 -32.54
C ARG A 151 24.71 -0.29 -32.35
N HIS A 152 25.17 -1.48 -31.95
CA HIS A 152 26.55 -1.72 -31.55
C HIS A 152 27.17 -2.90 -32.31
N ILE A 153 28.47 -2.85 -32.59
CA ILE A 153 29.20 -4.00 -33.16
C ILE A 153 29.80 -4.84 -32.03
N LEU A 154 29.32 -6.06 -31.87
CA LEU A 154 29.70 -6.98 -30.81
C LEU A 154 30.99 -7.75 -31.13
N GLY A 155 31.25 -7.98 -32.40
CA GLY A 155 32.36 -8.81 -32.88
C GLY A 155 32.33 -8.98 -34.38
N SER A 156 32.82 -10.11 -34.88
CA SER A 156 32.79 -10.41 -36.30
C SER A 156 32.60 -11.89 -36.60
N PHE A 157 32.00 -12.17 -37.76
CA PHE A 157 32.05 -13.47 -38.40
C PHE A 157 33.12 -13.44 -39.48
N CYS A 158 34.16 -14.26 -39.33
CA CYS A 158 35.29 -14.26 -40.24
C CYS A 158 35.68 -15.64 -40.77
N VAL A 159 36.39 -15.59 -41.90
CA VAL A 159 37.14 -16.71 -42.47
C VAL A 159 38.61 -16.31 -42.62
N ILE A 160 39.48 -17.29 -42.44
CA ILE A 160 40.93 -17.09 -42.34
C ILE A 160 41.64 -18.20 -43.13
N ASP A 161 42.72 -17.83 -43.81
CA ASP A 161 43.64 -18.79 -44.42
C ASP A 161 45.12 -18.46 -44.15
N SER A 162 45.95 -19.48 -44.30
CA SER A 162 47.41 -19.45 -44.17
C SER A 162 48.14 -19.12 -45.48
N GLY A 163 47.39 -18.95 -46.57
CA GLY A 163 47.89 -18.47 -47.86
C GLY A 163 47.18 -17.20 -48.33
N PRO A 164 47.74 -16.51 -49.34
CA PRO A 164 47.11 -15.33 -49.94
C PRO A 164 45.83 -15.72 -50.66
N ARG A 165 44.81 -14.86 -50.60
CA ARG A 165 43.50 -15.12 -51.22
C ARG A 165 42.91 -13.84 -51.80
N LYS A 166 42.48 -13.91 -53.07
CA LYS A 166 41.64 -12.87 -53.67
C LYS A 166 40.18 -13.18 -53.38
N TRP A 167 39.46 -12.20 -52.86
CA TRP A 167 38.05 -12.35 -52.49
C TRP A 167 37.18 -11.86 -53.65
N SER A 168 36.33 -12.76 -54.18
CA SER A 168 35.38 -12.40 -55.23
C SER A 168 34.15 -11.68 -54.64
N GLU A 169 33.37 -11.01 -55.50
CA GLU A 169 32.07 -10.46 -55.09
C GLU A 169 31.15 -11.54 -54.51
N ILE A 170 31.19 -12.77 -55.06
CA ILE A 170 30.43 -13.92 -54.56
C ILE A 170 30.91 -14.34 -53.16
N ASP A 171 32.22 -14.31 -52.87
CA ASP A 171 32.72 -14.60 -51.51
C ASP A 171 32.17 -13.58 -50.50
N LEU A 172 32.12 -12.30 -50.88
CA LEU A 172 31.58 -11.22 -50.05
C LEU A 172 30.07 -11.38 -49.84
N GLU A 173 29.30 -11.70 -50.88
CA GLU A 173 27.86 -11.97 -50.78
C GLU A 173 27.56 -13.14 -49.85
N VAL A 174 28.26 -14.27 -50.02
CA VAL A 174 28.07 -15.45 -49.17
C VAL A 174 28.38 -15.14 -47.70
N MET A 175 29.47 -14.42 -47.43
CA MET A 175 29.81 -14.03 -46.06
C MET A 175 28.82 -13.05 -45.48
N ASN A 176 28.30 -12.10 -46.27
CA ASN A 176 27.29 -11.16 -45.83
C ASN A 176 25.99 -11.88 -45.42
N ASP A 177 25.49 -12.79 -46.26
CA ASP A 177 24.27 -13.56 -45.98
C ASP A 177 24.42 -14.46 -44.74
N LEU A 178 25.57 -15.12 -44.62
CA LEU A 178 25.89 -15.93 -43.45
C LEU A 178 25.97 -15.08 -42.17
N THR A 179 26.54 -13.87 -42.26
CA THR A 179 26.61 -12.92 -41.14
C THR A 179 25.22 -12.48 -40.70
N HIS A 180 24.35 -12.08 -41.63
CA HIS A 180 22.96 -11.75 -41.28
C HIS A 180 22.20 -12.91 -40.64
N THR A 181 22.46 -14.14 -41.07
CA THR A 181 21.83 -15.33 -40.46
C THR A 181 22.31 -15.53 -39.02
N VAL A 182 23.60 -15.27 -38.73
CA VAL A 182 24.15 -15.29 -37.36
C VAL A 182 23.52 -14.18 -36.51
N GLU A 183 23.36 -12.98 -37.04
CA GLU A 183 22.71 -11.86 -36.33
C GLU A 183 21.26 -12.17 -35.98
N GLU A 184 20.51 -12.76 -36.91
CA GLU A 184 19.13 -13.20 -36.67
C GLU A 184 19.07 -14.24 -35.55
N LYS A 185 20.04 -15.17 -35.52
CA LYS A 185 20.18 -16.15 -34.43
C LYS A 185 20.47 -15.48 -33.08
N ILE A 186 21.36 -14.48 -33.04
CA ILE A 186 21.66 -13.70 -31.83
C ILE A 186 20.39 -12.99 -31.33
N ARG A 187 19.65 -12.34 -32.22
CA ARG A 187 18.40 -11.63 -31.89
C ARG A 187 17.33 -12.60 -31.35
N LEU A 188 17.10 -13.73 -32.02
CA LEU A 188 16.14 -14.74 -31.58
C LEU A 188 16.47 -15.30 -30.20
N ARG A 189 17.76 -15.55 -29.91
CA ARG A 189 18.19 -16.02 -28.59
C ARG A 189 17.87 -14.99 -27.50
N ALA A 190 18.16 -13.71 -27.75
CA ALA A 190 17.87 -12.64 -26.80
C ALA A 190 16.36 -12.49 -26.51
N GLU A 191 15.51 -12.65 -27.54
CA GLU A 191 14.06 -12.55 -27.36
C GLU A 191 13.47 -13.75 -26.60
N ILE A 192 13.98 -14.97 -26.83
CA ILE A 192 13.58 -16.18 -26.08
C ILE A 192 13.91 -16.03 -24.60
N GLU A 193 15.10 -15.54 -24.28
CA GLU A 193 15.54 -15.33 -22.89
C GLU A 193 14.65 -14.30 -22.19
N LYS A 194 14.42 -13.16 -22.85
CA LYS A 194 13.52 -12.11 -22.35
C LYS A 194 12.10 -12.63 -22.13
N SER A 195 11.56 -13.39 -23.08
CA SER A 195 10.23 -13.98 -22.99
C SER A 195 10.12 -14.96 -21.82
N THR A 196 11.15 -15.78 -21.59
CA THR A 196 11.21 -16.74 -20.50
C THR A 196 11.24 -16.02 -19.14
N GLN A 197 12.02 -14.95 -19.01
CA GLN A 197 12.05 -14.14 -17.79
C GLN A 197 10.71 -13.45 -17.49
N ILE A 198 10.02 -12.96 -18.53
CA ILE A 198 8.67 -12.40 -18.40
C ILE A 198 7.68 -13.48 -17.94
N ALA A 199 7.73 -14.68 -18.53
CA ALA A 199 6.85 -15.78 -18.17
C ALA A 199 7.00 -16.22 -16.70
N ILE A 200 8.24 -16.30 -16.21
CA ILE A 200 8.53 -16.61 -14.79
C ILE A 200 7.89 -15.55 -13.88
N ARG A 201 8.13 -14.26 -14.16
CA ARG A 201 7.59 -13.15 -13.36
C ARG A 201 6.06 -13.10 -13.37
N LEU A 202 5.45 -13.39 -14.52
CA LEU A 202 4.00 -13.46 -14.68
C LEU A 202 3.43 -14.59 -13.81
N ASN A 203 4.06 -15.76 -13.82
CA ASN A 203 3.62 -16.91 -13.02
C ASN A 203 3.71 -16.62 -11.52
N GLU A 204 4.82 -16.05 -11.06
CA GLU A 204 4.97 -15.62 -9.65
C GLU A 204 3.88 -14.63 -9.22
N THR A 205 3.59 -13.65 -10.07
CA THR A 205 2.55 -12.64 -9.79
C THR A 205 1.16 -13.28 -9.75
N ASN A 206 0.85 -14.18 -10.68
CA ASN A 206 -0.43 -14.90 -10.70
C ASN A 206 -0.63 -15.80 -9.48
N THR A 207 0.43 -16.46 -9.00
CA THR A 207 0.36 -17.27 -7.78
C THR A 207 0.02 -16.40 -6.57
N LYS A 208 0.68 -15.24 -6.41
CA LYS A 208 0.37 -14.29 -5.33
C LYS A 208 -1.08 -13.78 -5.40
N ILE A 209 -1.57 -13.45 -6.59
CA ILE A 209 -2.96 -13.01 -6.78
C ILE A 209 -3.94 -14.12 -6.39
N ARG A 210 -3.68 -15.37 -6.78
CA ARG A 210 -4.53 -16.51 -6.43
C ARG A 210 -4.56 -16.77 -4.93
N GLU A 211 -3.40 -16.76 -4.27
CA GLU A 211 -3.31 -16.92 -2.82
C GLU A 211 -4.11 -15.84 -2.09
N PHE A 212 -3.95 -14.57 -2.50
CA PHE A 212 -4.73 -13.47 -1.96
C PHE A 212 -6.25 -13.66 -2.18
N THR A 213 -6.65 -14.03 -3.40
CA THR A 213 -8.06 -14.20 -3.76
C THR A 213 -8.73 -15.31 -2.97
N GLU A 214 -8.06 -16.46 -2.79
CA GLU A 214 -8.58 -17.57 -2.00
C GLU A 214 -8.69 -17.21 -0.51
N HIS A 215 -7.70 -16.47 0.01
CA HIS A 215 -7.75 -15.95 1.38
C HIS A 215 -8.96 -15.03 1.58
N SER A 216 -9.15 -14.03 0.71
CA SER A 216 -10.31 -13.12 0.77
C SER A 216 -11.65 -13.84 0.62
N ARG A 217 -11.70 -14.91 -0.19
CA ARG A 217 -12.92 -15.73 -0.34
C ARG A 217 -13.27 -16.49 0.95
N LEU A 218 -12.27 -17.07 1.62
CA LEU A 218 -12.47 -17.77 2.90
C LEU A 218 -12.96 -16.79 3.98
N ILE A 219 -12.37 -15.60 4.03
CA ILE A 219 -12.79 -14.51 4.93
C ILE A 219 -14.27 -14.18 4.74
N MET A 220 -14.67 -13.88 3.51
CA MET A 220 -16.04 -13.51 3.19
C MET A 220 -17.03 -14.62 3.55
N ALA A 221 -16.64 -15.88 3.37
CA ALA A 221 -17.48 -17.01 3.77
C ALA A 221 -17.67 -17.11 5.29
N THR A 222 -16.61 -16.89 6.08
CA THR A 222 -16.66 -16.87 7.55
C THR A 222 -17.52 -15.71 8.05
N VAL A 223 -17.29 -14.49 7.54
CA VAL A 223 -18.06 -13.30 7.91
C VAL A 223 -19.53 -13.48 7.58
N ALA A 224 -19.85 -13.99 6.39
CA ALA A 224 -21.24 -14.27 6.01
C ALA A 224 -21.90 -15.31 6.93
N HIS A 225 -21.14 -16.31 7.42
CA HIS A 225 -21.65 -17.32 8.34
C HIS A 225 -21.93 -16.73 9.74
N GLU A 226 -21.02 -15.91 10.26
CA GLU A 226 -21.20 -15.25 11.55
C GLU A 226 -22.36 -14.25 11.53
N ILE A 227 -22.47 -13.45 10.46
CA ILE A 227 -23.61 -12.54 10.25
C ILE A 227 -24.92 -13.33 10.23
N ARG A 228 -24.99 -14.43 9.46
CA ARG A 228 -26.21 -15.25 9.35
C ARG A 228 -26.60 -15.85 10.69
N THR A 229 -25.63 -16.33 11.47
CA THR A 229 -25.87 -16.96 12.77
C THR A 229 -26.43 -15.94 13.77
N ALA A 230 -25.81 -14.76 13.87
CA ALA A 230 -26.29 -13.71 14.75
C ALA A 230 -27.66 -13.17 14.30
N ALA A 231 -27.89 -13.00 12.99
CA ALA A 231 -29.19 -12.59 12.45
C ALA A 231 -30.30 -13.62 12.78
N THR A 232 -30.02 -14.92 12.64
CA THR A 232 -30.96 -15.99 12.99
C THR A 232 -31.30 -15.97 14.48
N SER A 233 -30.30 -15.73 15.35
CA SER A 233 -30.51 -15.59 16.79
C SER A 233 -31.34 -14.35 17.15
N LEU A 234 -31.08 -13.21 16.50
CA LEU A 234 -31.86 -11.98 16.67
C LEU A 234 -33.33 -12.19 16.31
N SER A 235 -33.61 -12.80 15.16
CA SER A 235 -34.97 -13.08 14.72
C SER A 235 -35.69 -14.01 15.72
N GLY A 236 -35.03 -15.09 16.15
CA GLY A 236 -35.62 -16.02 17.12
C GLY A 236 -35.92 -15.36 18.48
N HIS A 237 -35.00 -14.57 19.03
CA HIS A 237 -35.24 -13.86 20.29
C HIS A 237 -36.26 -12.72 20.14
N ALA A 238 -36.36 -12.08 18.98
CA ALA A 238 -37.41 -11.10 18.70
C ALA A 238 -38.79 -11.77 18.70
N GLU A 239 -38.94 -12.92 18.05
CA GLU A 239 -40.18 -13.71 18.07
C GLU A 239 -40.58 -14.11 19.50
N ILE A 240 -39.62 -14.55 20.32
CA ILE A 240 -39.85 -14.91 21.73
C ILE A 240 -40.25 -13.66 22.54
N ALA A 241 -39.57 -12.53 22.36
CA ALA A 241 -39.87 -11.30 23.10
C ALA A 241 -41.27 -10.77 22.78
N VAL A 242 -41.71 -10.88 21.52
CA VAL A 242 -43.06 -10.49 21.07
C VAL A 242 -44.12 -11.47 21.56
N SER A 243 -43.83 -12.77 21.56
CA SER A 243 -44.83 -13.82 21.84
C SER A 243 -44.95 -14.21 23.32
N SER A 244 -43.90 -14.01 24.12
CA SER A 244 -43.89 -14.45 25.53
C SER A 244 -44.71 -13.50 26.41
N MET A 245 -45.57 -14.09 27.24
CA MET A 245 -46.32 -13.41 28.29
C MET A 245 -45.54 -13.32 29.61
N ASP A 246 -44.41 -14.01 29.73
CA ASP A 246 -43.54 -13.98 30.91
C ASP A 246 -42.54 -12.79 30.80
N PRO A 247 -42.57 -11.83 31.74
CA PRO A 247 -41.61 -10.73 31.78
C PRO A 247 -40.15 -11.19 31.84
N ASN A 248 -39.84 -12.33 32.47
CA ASN A 248 -38.47 -12.83 32.60
C ASN A 248 -37.92 -13.38 31.28
N GLU A 249 -38.73 -14.17 30.54
CA GLU A 249 -38.36 -14.65 29.21
C GLU A 249 -38.23 -13.51 28.20
N ARG A 250 -39.10 -12.50 28.32
CA ARG A 250 -39.03 -11.29 27.49
C ARG A 250 -37.75 -10.50 27.77
N ASP A 251 -37.42 -10.27 29.04
CA ASP A 251 -36.20 -9.54 29.41
C ASP A 251 -34.94 -10.32 28.98
N ALA A 252 -34.91 -11.64 29.21
CA ALA A 252 -33.82 -12.49 28.75
C ALA A 252 -33.64 -12.46 27.22
N SER A 253 -34.74 -12.42 26.47
CA SER A 253 -34.72 -12.33 25.01
C SER A 253 -34.27 -10.94 24.53
N ILE A 254 -34.70 -9.86 25.18
CA ILE A 254 -34.22 -8.49 24.91
C ILE A 254 -32.71 -8.38 25.21
N GLN A 255 -32.24 -8.97 26.30
CA GLN A 255 -30.81 -9.02 26.61
C GLN A 255 -30.02 -9.84 25.59
N ALA A 256 -30.57 -10.94 25.09
CA ALA A 256 -29.96 -11.74 24.02
C ALA A 256 -29.93 -10.97 22.68
N ILE A 257 -30.99 -10.22 22.36
CA ILE A 257 -31.03 -9.32 21.20
C ILE A 257 -29.90 -8.29 21.31
N ARG A 258 -29.82 -7.58 22.44
CA ARG A 258 -28.80 -6.55 22.66
C ARG A 258 -27.38 -7.09 22.48
N ARG A 259 -27.06 -8.23 23.08
CA ARG A 259 -25.74 -8.88 22.94
C ARG A 259 -25.42 -9.28 21.49
N ASN A 260 -26.38 -9.83 20.75
CA ASN A 260 -26.17 -10.21 19.35
C ASN A 260 -26.05 -8.98 18.43
N THR A 261 -26.80 -7.91 18.69
CA THR A 261 -26.66 -6.65 17.95
C THR A 261 -25.29 -6.03 18.18
N GLU A 262 -24.82 -5.97 19.43
CA GLU A 262 -23.47 -5.49 19.77
C GLU A 262 -22.40 -6.34 19.05
N HIS A 263 -22.56 -7.66 19.04
CA HIS A 263 -21.63 -8.56 18.33
C HIS A 263 -21.61 -8.32 16.81
N LEU A 264 -22.77 -8.16 16.16
CA LEU A 264 -22.85 -7.85 14.74
C LEU A 264 -22.21 -6.51 14.38
N VAL A 265 -22.45 -5.48 15.19
CA VAL A 265 -21.85 -4.16 14.99
C VAL A 265 -20.33 -4.25 15.09
N HIS A 266 -19.80 -4.99 16.08
CA HIS A 266 -18.36 -5.24 16.18
C HIS A 266 -17.82 -5.98 14.96
N LEU A 267 -18.47 -7.07 14.53
CA LEU A 267 -18.04 -7.84 13.37
C LEU A 267 -17.99 -6.99 12.09
N VAL A 268 -19.01 -6.18 11.85
CA VAL A 268 -19.05 -5.30 10.66
C VAL A 268 -17.97 -4.23 10.74
N ASN A 269 -17.80 -3.60 11.91
CA ASN A 269 -16.77 -2.57 12.09
C ASN A 269 -15.36 -3.15 11.92
N ASP A 270 -15.07 -4.32 12.50
CA ASP A 270 -13.77 -4.99 12.34
C ASP A 270 -13.45 -5.25 10.86
N ASN A 271 -14.44 -5.71 10.08
CA ASN A 271 -14.26 -5.96 8.63
C ASN A 271 -14.05 -4.67 7.83
N LEU A 272 -14.85 -3.63 8.11
CA LEU A 272 -14.68 -2.32 7.46
C LEU A 272 -13.32 -1.71 7.79
N GLU A 273 -12.85 -1.89 9.02
CA GLU A 273 -11.56 -1.41 9.45
C GLU A 273 -10.40 -2.17 8.81
N SER A 274 -10.49 -3.50 8.73
CA SER A 274 -9.55 -4.32 7.96
C SER A 274 -9.47 -3.84 6.50
N ALA A 275 -10.61 -3.54 5.87
CA ALA A 275 -10.62 -3.03 4.49
C ALA A 275 -9.99 -1.62 4.37
N LYS A 276 -10.17 -0.75 5.38
CA LYS A 276 -9.53 0.58 5.42
C LYS A 276 -8.01 0.49 5.64
N ILE A 277 -7.57 -0.47 6.46
CA ILE A 277 -6.15 -0.78 6.65
C ILE A 277 -5.52 -1.24 5.34
N GLU A 278 -6.10 -2.25 4.68
CA GLU A 278 -5.56 -2.82 3.43
C GLU A 278 -5.50 -1.80 2.28
N SER A 279 -6.41 -0.83 2.26
CA SER A 279 -6.43 0.26 1.27
C SER A 279 -5.55 1.45 1.63
N GLY A 280 -4.91 1.46 2.81
CA GLY A 280 -4.07 2.56 3.28
C GLY A 280 -4.85 3.86 3.55
N GLN A 281 -6.15 3.77 3.81
CA GLN A 281 -7.05 4.94 3.95
C GLN A 281 -7.30 5.37 5.41
N ILE A 282 -6.54 4.84 6.38
CA ILE A 282 -6.73 5.23 7.78
C ILE A 282 -6.20 6.66 7.99
N ARG A 283 -7.04 7.49 8.61
CA ARG A 283 -6.67 8.83 9.10
C ARG A 283 -6.78 8.83 10.61
N PHE A 284 -5.82 9.49 11.25
CA PHE A 284 -5.73 9.62 12.70
C PHE A 284 -6.03 11.04 13.12
N GLU A 285 -6.81 11.20 14.18
CA GLU A 285 -7.05 12.49 14.80
C GLU A 285 -5.95 12.79 15.82
N SER A 286 -5.42 14.02 15.85
CA SER A 286 -4.50 14.46 16.91
C SER A 286 -5.29 15.24 17.94
N ILE A 287 -5.60 14.60 19.07
CA ILE A 287 -6.35 15.17 20.18
C ILE A 287 -5.46 15.15 21.42
N VAL A 288 -5.36 16.29 22.10
CA VAL A 288 -4.68 16.34 23.40
C VAL A 288 -5.55 15.63 24.45
N PHE A 289 -5.02 14.74 25.28
CA PHE A 289 -5.76 14.09 26.38
C PHE A 289 -4.86 13.75 27.58
N ASP A 290 -5.47 13.48 28.74
CA ASP A 290 -4.75 13.01 29.94
C ASP A 290 -4.59 11.48 29.86
N ALA A 291 -3.37 11.00 29.59
CA ALA A 291 -3.09 9.57 29.37
C ALA A 291 -3.36 8.70 30.61
N VAL A 292 -3.14 9.25 31.81
CA VAL A 292 -3.37 8.55 33.08
C VAL A 292 -4.86 8.41 33.35
N LYS A 293 -5.62 9.52 33.22
CA LYS A 293 -7.08 9.51 33.37
C LYS A 293 -7.73 8.59 32.34
N PHE A 294 -7.31 8.70 31.09
CA PHE A 294 -7.78 7.86 29.99
C PHE A 294 -7.58 6.37 30.26
N SER A 295 -6.40 5.98 30.73
CA SER A 295 -6.09 4.58 31.04
C SER A 295 -6.90 4.05 32.22
N LYS A 296 -7.12 4.87 33.26
CA LYS A 296 -8.04 4.55 34.37
C LYS A 296 -9.47 4.32 33.89
N GLU A 297 -10.01 5.22 33.06
CA GLU A 297 -11.36 5.09 32.52
C GLU A 297 -11.55 3.78 31.73
N ILE A 298 -10.53 3.31 31.01
CA ILE A 298 -10.57 2.03 30.30
C ILE A 298 -10.72 0.87 31.31
N VAL A 299 -9.90 0.83 32.35
CA VAL A 299 -9.97 -0.22 33.38
C VAL A 299 -11.32 -0.20 34.10
N GLU A 300 -11.82 0.99 34.46
CA GLU A 300 -13.13 1.17 35.11
C GLU A 300 -14.28 0.72 34.21
N SER A 301 -14.21 1.00 32.90
CA SER A 301 -15.23 0.57 31.94
C SER A 301 -15.36 -0.95 31.81
N LEU A 302 -14.30 -1.69 32.12
CA LEU A 302 -14.26 -3.16 32.08
C LEU A 302 -14.57 -3.82 33.43
N ALA A 303 -14.73 -3.06 34.51
CA ALA A 303 -15.07 -3.58 35.84
C ALA A 303 -16.36 -4.45 35.83
N PRO A 304 -17.44 -4.10 35.10
CA PRO A 304 -18.63 -4.96 35.02
C PRO A 304 -18.35 -6.37 34.48
N ASN A 305 -17.31 -6.53 33.63
CA ASN A 305 -16.98 -7.80 32.99
C ASN A 305 -16.30 -8.80 33.93
N VAL A 306 -15.81 -8.33 35.09
CA VAL A 306 -15.17 -9.17 36.12
C VAL A 306 -16.01 -9.35 37.37
N CYS A 307 -17.16 -8.66 37.52
CA CYS A 307 -18.00 -8.73 38.72
C CYS A 307 -18.45 -10.16 39.10
N SER A 308 -18.51 -11.07 38.14
CA SER A 308 -18.89 -12.48 38.31
C SER A 308 -17.71 -13.46 38.27
N LYS A 309 -16.47 -12.97 38.11
CA LYS A 309 -15.25 -13.79 38.02
C LYS A 309 -14.29 -13.49 39.19
N PRO A 310 -13.49 -14.46 39.66
CA PRO A 310 -12.46 -14.24 40.67
C PRO A 310 -11.20 -13.59 40.07
N VAL A 311 -11.37 -12.49 39.32
CA VAL A 311 -10.32 -11.74 38.63
C VAL A 311 -10.30 -10.31 39.16
N ARG A 312 -9.11 -9.81 39.52
CA ARG A 312 -8.92 -8.41 39.92
C ARG A 312 -8.34 -7.61 38.77
N LEU A 313 -8.93 -6.45 38.51
CA LEU A 313 -8.39 -5.46 37.59
C LEU A 313 -7.51 -4.47 38.36
N ILE A 314 -6.31 -4.21 37.83
CA ILE A 314 -5.32 -3.32 38.44
C ILE A 314 -4.87 -2.30 37.40
N PHE A 315 -4.72 -1.04 37.82
CA PHE A 315 -4.04 -0.01 37.04
C PHE A 315 -2.77 0.40 37.76
N GLU A 316 -1.64 0.34 37.06
CA GLU A 316 -0.31 0.71 37.56
C GLU A 316 0.30 1.80 36.68
N THR A 317 1.06 2.71 37.28
CA THR A 317 1.67 3.84 36.58
C THR A 317 2.91 4.31 37.34
N THR A 318 3.96 4.73 36.63
CA THR A 318 5.15 5.35 37.23
C THR A 318 4.97 6.88 37.28
N GLU A 319 4.37 7.39 38.38
CA GLU A 319 3.90 8.79 38.48
C GLU A 319 4.98 9.87 38.24
N ASP A 320 6.26 9.56 38.50
CA ASP A 320 7.35 10.56 38.42
C ASP A 320 7.88 10.83 37.00
N THR A 321 7.52 10.01 36.00
CA THR A 321 8.16 10.04 34.66
C THR A 321 7.19 10.13 33.48
N ILE A 322 5.88 10.20 33.72
CA ILE A 322 4.88 10.10 32.64
C ILE A 322 4.52 11.48 32.07
N ALA A 323 4.52 11.56 30.74
CA ALA A 323 3.89 12.66 30.02
C ALA A 323 2.37 12.59 30.22
N LYS A 324 1.88 13.31 31.23
CA LYS A 324 0.45 13.25 31.63
C LYS A 324 -0.48 13.67 30.50
N PHE A 325 -0.13 14.74 29.78
CA PHE A 325 -0.88 15.22 28.63
C PHE A 325 -0.12 14.93 27.35
N VAL A 326 -0.79 14.32 26.39
CA VAL A 326 -0.23 13.92 25.09
C VAL A 326 -1.22 14.19 23.97
N SER A 327 -0.73 14.41 22.76
CA SER A 327 -1.56 14.51 21.54
C SER A 327 -1.43 13.25 20.70
N ALA A 328 -2.55 12.56 20.51
CA ALA A 328 -2.68 11.38 19.66
C ALA A 328 -4.18 11.08 19.40
N ASP A 329 -4.51 9.95 18.78
CA ASP A 329 -5.90 9.52 18.57
C ASP A 329 -6.40 8.66 19.76
N PRO A 330 -7.11 9.23 20.75
CA PRO A 330 -7.57 8.46 21.90
C PRO A 330 -8.59 7.38 21.54
N THR A 331 -9.31 7.52 20.41
CA THR A 331 -10.31 6.53 19.99
C THR A 331 -9.62 5.25 19.54
N ARG A 332 -8.56 5.35 18.73
CA ARG A 332 -7.78 4.19 18.26
C ARG A 332 -6.98 3.54 19.36
N ILE A 333 -6.38 4.34 20.25
CA ILE A 333 -5.68 3.80 21.42
C ILE A 333 -6.67 3.05 22.31
N ARG A 334 -7.86 3.61 22.55
CA ARG A 334 -8.89 2.96 23.38
C ARG A 334 -9.30 1.63 22.78
N GLN A 335 -9.46 1.57 21.46
CA GLN A 335 -9.79 0.36 20.74
C GLN A 335 -8.74 -0.75 20.91
N ILE A 336 -7.45 -0.42 20.72
CA ILE A 336 -6.33 -1.35 20.92
C ILE A 336 -6.37 -1.90 22.36
N LEU A 337 -6.41 -1.00 23.35
CA LEU A 337 -6.34 -1.36 24.76
C LEU A 337 -7.57 -2.16 25.23
N LEU A 338 -8.78 -1.79 24.80
CA LEU A 338 -9.99 -2.53 25.13
C LEU A 338 -9.94 -3.95 24.56
N ASN A 339 -9.47 -4.13 23.32
CA ASN A 339 -9.34 -5.46 22.73
C ASN A 339 -8.34 -6.33 23.51
N LEU A 340 -7.17 -5.80 23.84
CA LEU A 340 -6.16 -6.53 24.62
C LEU A 340 -6.65 -6.86 26.04
N MET A 341 -7.23 -5.89 26.75
CA MET A 341 -7.76 -6.08 28.10
C MET A 341 -8.96 -7.03 28.14
N ALA A 342 -9.86 -6.97 27.16
CA ALA A 342 -10.98 -7.90 27.06
C ALA A 342 -10.51 -9.34 26.81
N ASN A 343 -9.47 -9.53 25.98
CA ASN A 343 -8.84 -10.84 25.79
C ASN A 343 -8.20 -11.34 27.10
N ALA A 344 -7.45 -10.50 27.80
CA ALA A 344 -6.87 -10.85 29.10
C ALA A 344 -7.95 -11.30 30.13
N ILE A 345 -9.06 -10.57 30.23
CA ILE A 345 -10.20 -10.92 31.12
C ILE A 345 -10.90 -12.21 30.66
N LYS A 346 -10.98 -12.44 29.36
CA LYS A 346 -11.61 -13.62 28.78
C LYS A 346 -10.82 -14.89 29.11
N PHE A 347 -9.49 -14.85 28.99
CA PHE A 347 -8.60 -16.01 29.16
C PHE A 347 -8.00 -16.18 30.56
N THR A 348 -8.29 -15.25 31.48
CA THR A 348 -7.96 -15.39 32.90
C THR A 348 -9.17 -15.93 33.66
N GLU A 349 -9.07 -17.16 34.19
CA GLU A 349 -10.13 -17.76 35.00
C GLU A 349 -10.10 -17.26 36.45
N PHE A 350 -8.91 -17.14 37.02
CA PHE A 350 -8.65 -16.60 38.36
C PHE A 350 -7.33 -15.81 38.36
N GLY A 351 -7.23 -14.77 39.19
CA GLY A 351 -5.99 -14.00 39.34
C GLY A 351 -6.14 -12.52 39.05
N THR A 352 -5.21 -11.96 38.27
CA THR A 352 -5.11 -10.51 38.03
C THR A 352 -4.93 -10.18 36.56
N VAL A 353 -5.56 -9.09 36.13
CA VAL A 353 -5.28 -8.43 34.86
C VAL A 353 -4.88 -6.99 35.16
N THR A 354 -3.69 -6.60 34.73
CA THR A 354 -3.07 -5.31 35.06
C THR A 354 -2.82 -4.51 33.80
N LEU A 355 -3.27 -3.26 33.78
CA LEU A 355 -2.88 -2.27 32.79
C LEU A 355 -1.79 -1.38 33.40
N ARG A 356 -0.57 -1.46 32.88
CA ARG A 356 0.54 -0.59 33.28
C ARG A 356 0.78 0.47 32.21
N LEU A 357 1.01 1.71 32.64
CA LEU A 357 1.40 2.82 31.77
C LEU A 357 2.78 3.34 32.18
N ASP A 358 3.68 3.45 31.20
CA ASP A 358 5.03 4.00 31.32
C ASP A 358 5.37 4.92 30.13
N THR A 359 6.43 5.72 30.24
CA THR A 359 6.92 6.60 29.16
C THR A 359 8.41 6.35 28.89
N GLU A 360 8.76 6.14 27.63
CA GLU A 360 10.14 6.08 27.14
C GLU A 360 10.47 7.41 26.42
N VAL A 361 11.45 8.16 26.90
CA VAL A 361 11.88 9.42 26.28
C VAL A 361 12.93 9.11 25.20
N ARG A 362 12.74 9.65 23.99
CA ARG A 362 13.71 9.54 22.90
C ARG A 362 14.59 10.80 22.87
N GLU A 363 15.92 10.64 22.95
CA GLU A 363 16.84 11.75 22.70
C GLU A 363 16.65 12.27 21.26
N LEU A 364 16.48 13.58 21.11
CA LEU A 364 16.28 14.26 19.82
C LEU A 364 17.48 14.03 18.89
N SER A 365 17.23 13.56 17.66
CA SER A 365 18.23 13.57 16.58
C SER A 365 18.60 15.03 16.22
N PRO A 366 19.89 15.36 16.02
CA PRO A 366 20.34 16.73 15.77
C PRO A 366 19.83 17.41 14.48
N ASP A 367 19.24 16.66 13.54
CA ASP A 367 19.06 17.10 12.15
C ASP A 367 17.66 17.68 11.80
N HIS A 368 16.73 17.81 12.75
CA HIS A 368 15.39 18.36 12.48
C HIS A 368 14.99 19.46 13.49
N PRO A 369 15.01 20.75 13.09
CA PRO A 369 14.69 21.85 13.98
C PRO A 369 13.19 22.15 13.95
N THR A 370 12.40 21.42 14.72
CA THR A 370 11.09 21.87 15.23
C THR A 370 10.87 21.35 16.65
N PRO A 371 10.44 22.18 17.62
CA PRO A 371 10.26 21.78 19.01
C PRO A 371 8.84 21.21 19.22
N SER A 372 8.57 20.02 18.70
CA SER A 372 7.54 19.15 19.28
C SER A 372 8.29 18.00 19.93
N GLU A 373 8.43 18.02 21.26
CA GLU A 373 9.00 16.91 21.99
C GLU A 373 8.08 15.71 21.77
N THR A 374 8.58 14.69 21.08
CA THR A 374 7.87 13.42 20.91
C THR A 374 8.36 12.45 21.97
N CYS A 375 7.43 11.72 22.59
CA CYS A 375 7.76 10.65 23.54
C CYS A 375 7.07 9.35 23.11
N ILE A 376 7.54 8.22 23.62
CA ILE A 376 6.89 6.93 23.39
C ILE A 376 6.11 6.58 24.66
N LEU A 377 4.79 6.47 24.54
CA LEU A 377 3.96 5.89 25.59
C LEU A 377 3.92 4.38 25.45
N CYS A 378 4.10 3.69 26.58
CA CYS A 378 4.14 2.24 26.67
C CYS A 378 2.98 1.76 27.56
N TRP A 379 2.02 1.06 26.97
CA TRP A 379 0.97 0.36 27.71
C TRP A 379 1.27 -1.13 27.77
N GLN A 380 1.28 -1.70 28.96
CA GLN A 380 1.42 -3.15 29.15
C GLN A 380 0.12 -3.73 29.70
N VAL A 381 -0.44 -4.71 29.00
CA VAL A 381 -1.57 -5.53 29.47
C VAL A 381 -1.01 -6.86 29.95
N ILE A 382 -1.02 -7.07 31.26
CA ILE A 382 -0.40 -8.23 31.94
C ILE A 382 -1.52 -9.07 32.56
N ASP A 383 -1.66 -10.31 32.14
CA ASP A 383 -2.59 -11.28 32.71
C ASP A 383 -1.87 -12.48 33.31
N THR A 384 -2.51 -13.10 34.31
CA THR A 384 -2.07 -14.35 34.94
C THR A 384 -2.87 -15.55 34.42
N GLY A 385 -3.32 -15.50 33.18
CA GLY A 385 -4.17 -16.51 32.55
C GLY A 385 -3.42 -17.75 32.09
N ALA A 386 -4.02 -18.51 31.17
CA ALA A 386 -3.47 -19.78 30.70
C ALA A 386 -2.15 -19.66 29.91
N GLY A 387 -1.79 -18.47 29.45
CA GLY A 387 -0.65 -18.26 28.56
C GLY A 387 -0.80 -18.97 27.20
N MET A 388 0.25 -18.93 26.39
CA MET A 388 0.28 -19.45 25.02
C MET A 388 1.58 -20.20 24.73
N THR A 389 1.53 -21.22 23.86
CA THR A 389 2.73 -21.90 23.35
C THR A 389 3.45 -21.02 22.31
N PRO A 390 4.74 -21.28 22.02
CA PRO A 390 5.48 -20.55 20.98
C PRO A 390 4.78 -20.55 19.61
N GLU A 391 4.15 -21.66 19.22
CA GLU A 391 3.41 -21.78 17.96
C GLU A 391 2.14 -20.92 17.93
N GLN A 392 1.47 -20.78 19.08
CA GLN A 392 0.31 -19.90 19.23
C GLN A 392 0.73 -18.43 19.16
N VAL A 393 1.88 -18.06 19.74
CA VAL A 393 2.43 -16.71 19.66
C VAL A 393 2.78 -16.32 18.22
N ASP A 394 3.43 -17.21 17.46
CA ASP A 394 3.85 -16.97 16.07
C ASP A 394 2.67 -16.76 15.09
N SER A 395 1.49 -17.25 15.45
CA SER A 395 0.29 -17.17 14.62
C SER A 395 -0.75 -16.17 15.15
N LEU A 396 -0.49 -15.54 16.29
CA LEU A 396 -1.43 -14.72 17.05
C LEU A 396 -1.96 -13.49 16.31
N PHE A 397 -1.09 -12.82 15.55
CA PHE A 397 -1.43 -11.63 14.79
C PHE A 397 -1.84 -11.94 13.34
N ARG A 398 -1.95 -13.21 12.95
CA ARG A 398 -2.43 -13.55 11.62
C ARG A 398 -3.94 -13.34 11.58
N PRO A 399 -4.47 -12.72 10.52
CA PRO A 399 -5.90 -12.48 10.42
C PRO A 399 -6.65 -13.83 10.40
N TYR A 400 -7.78 -13.90 11.11
CA TYR A 400 -8.67 -15.07 11.18
C TYR A 400 -8.09 -16.35 11.79
N VAL A 401 -6.91 -16.27 12.42
CA VAL A 401 -6.35 -17.42 13.15
C VAL A 401 -6.94 -17.48 14.56
N GLN A 402 -7.48 -18.65 14.92
CA GLN A 402 -8.02 -18.94 16.25
C GLN A 402 -7.36 -20.21 16.80
N ALA A 403 -6.96 -20.17 18.06
CA ALA A 403 -6.10 -21.18 18.67
C ALA A 403 -6.75 -22.55 18.94
N ASP A 404 -8.10 -22.69 18.95
CA ASP A 404 -8.77 -23.98 19.14
C ASP A 404 -10.27 -24.00 18.78
N ALA A 405 -10.71 -25.05 18.08
CA ALA A 405 -12.11 -25.25 17.66
C ALA A 405 -13.08 -25.57 18.83
N THR A 406 -12.56 -26.01 19.98
CA THR A 406 -13.33 -26.32 21.20
C THR A 406 -13.67 -25.09 22.03
N ILE A 407 -12.89 -24.01 21.92
CA ILE A 407 -13.11 -22.72 22.62
C ILE A 407 -14.28 -21.93 21.98
N HIS A 408 -14.62 -22.26 20.72
CA HIS A 408 -15.68 -21.62 19.92
C HIS A 408 -17.08 -21.72 20.54
N ARG A 409 -17.38 -22.75 21.35
CA ARG A 409 -18.69 -22.89 22.01
C ARG A 409 -18.86 -22.06 23.28
N ARG A 410 -17.76 -21.63 23.92
CA ARG A 410 -17.82 -20.95 25.22
C ARG A 410 -17.56 -19.46 25.15
N PHE A 411 -16.75 -18.96 24.21
CA PHE A 411 -16.27 -17.57 24.25
C PHE A 411 -16.06 -16.93 22.86
N GLY A 412 -17.01 -16.98 21.94
CA GLY A 412 -16.88 -16.48 20.55
C GLY A 412 -16.07 -15.19 20.32
N GLY A 413 -15.51 -15.03 19.11
CA GLY A 413 -14.79 -13.85 18.66
C GLY A 413 -14.33 -14.02 17.20
N SER A 414 -14.12 -12.92 16.47
CA SER A 414 -13.81 -12.91 15.02
C SER A 414 -12.40 -13.38 14.66
N GLY A 415 -11.49 -13.46 15.65
CA GLY A 415 -10.05 -13.68 15.40
C GLY A 415 -9.35 -12.49 14.73
N MET A 416 -10.05 -11.37 14.49
CA MET A 416 -9.50 -10.18 13.83
C MET A 416 -8.97 -9.14 14.82
N GLY A 417 -9.48 -9.11 16.06
CA GLY A 417 -9.18 -8.02 16.98
C GLY A 417 -7.69 -7.78 17.23
N LEU A 418 -6.89 -8.85 17.38
CA LEU A 418 -5.44 -8.74 17.58
C LEU A 418 -4.70 -8.29 16.32
N PHE A 419 -5.10 -8.77 15.14
CA PHE A 419 -4.59 -8.30 13.86
C PHE A 419 -4.87 -6.80 13.67
N ILE A 420 -6.12 -6.37 13.84
CA ILE A 420 -6.52 -4.94 13.76
C ILE A 420 -5.75 -4.10 14.78
N SER A 421 -5.57 -4.60 16.00
CA SER A 421 -4.80 -3.88 17.03
C SER A 421 -3.36 -3.63 16.58
N LYS A 422 -2.71 -4.64 15.99
CA LYS A 422 -1.34 -4.54 15.49
C LYS A 422 -1.25 -3.58 14.31
N GLU A 423 -2.13 -3.71 13.32
CA GLU A 423 -2.16 -2.83 12.15
C GLU A 423 -2.42 -1.38 12.55
N LEU A 424 -3.34 -1.12 13.50
CA LEU A 424 -3.59 0.23 14.02
C LEU A 424 -2.35 0.79 14.72
N ALA A 425 -1.68 0.00 15.57
CA ALA A 425 -0.47 0.44 16.25
C ALA A 425 0.66 0.75 15.26
N GLU A 426 0.88 -0.09 14.26
CA GLU A 426 1.90 0.11 13.21
C GLU A 426 1.57 1.33 12.34
N ALA A 427 0.29 1.52 11.97
CA ALA A 427 -0.16 2.69 11.23
C ALA A 427 -0.02 4.00 12.04
N MET A 428 -0.09 3.94 13.38
CA MET A 428 0.22 5.05 14.28
C MET A 428 1.75 5.24 14.50
N GLY A 429 2.61 4.50 13.80
CA GLY A 429 4.06 4.55 13.93
C GLY A 429 4.61 3.84 15.18
N GLY A 430 3.78 3.02 15.83
CA GLY A 430 4.09 2.25 17.02
C GLY A 430 4.29 0.76 16.76
N THR A 431 4.28 -0.03 17.83
CA THR A 431 4.43 -1.50 17.80
C THR A 431 3.58 -2.18 18.87
N ILE A 432 3.20 -3.44 18.62
CA ILE A 432 2.66 -4.34 19.65
C ILE A 432 3.55 -5.57 19.73
N GLU A 433 4.08 -5.84 20.93
CA GLU A 433 4.85 -7.03 21.26
C GLU A 433 4.08 -7.92 22.24
N VAL A 434 4.35 -9.22 22.20
CA VAL A 434 3.75 -10.18 23.12
C VAL A 434 4.82 -11.06 23.74
N ARG A 435 4.70 -11.31 25.05
CA ARG A 435 5.47 -12.32 25.78
C ARG A 435 4.48 -13.20 26.53
N SER A 436 4.54 -14.50 26.34
CA SER A 436 3.61 -15.44 26.95
C SER A 436 4.30 -16.76 27.26
N GLU A 437 3.94 -17.36 28.38
CA GLU A 437 4.40 -18.69 28.79
C GLU A 437 3.20 -19.53 29.25
N PRO A 438 3.07 -20.80 28.81
CA PRO A 438 1.95 -21.66 29.21
C PRO A 438 1.84 -21.79 30.74
N GLY A 439 0.68 -21.43 31.27
CA GLY A 439 0.34 -21.46 32.70
C GLY A 439 0.86 -20.29 33.54
N ALA A 440 1.68 -19.40 32.97
CA ALA A 440 2.21 -18.22 33.67
C ALA A 440 1.50 -16.90 33.27
N GLY A 441 0.79 -16.90 32.14
CA GLY A 441 0.01 -15.77 31.64
C GLY A 441 0.65 -15.07 30.43
N THR A 442 0.13 -13.90 30.07
CA THR A 442 0.57 -13.13 28.90
C THR A 442 0.82 -11.68 29.23
N THR A 443 1.81 -11.08 28.59
CA THR A 443 2.07 -9.63 28.59
C THR A 443 2.07 -9.12 27.16
N PHE A 444 1.09 -8.29 26.83
CA PHE A 444 1.10 -7.48 25.61
C PHE A 444 1.71 -6.11 25.93
N THR A 445 2.63 -5.63 25.09
CA THR A 445 3.25 -4.31 25.22
C THR A 445 2.97 -3.50 23.97
N VAL A 446 2.23 -2.40 24.12
CA VAL A 446 1.89 -1.45 23.05
C VAL A 446 2.76 -0.21 23.23
N ARG A 447 3.59 0.11 22.23
CA ARG A 447 4.43 1.31 22.21
C ARG A 447 3.95 2.24 21.12
N LEU A 448 3.57 3.47 21.46
CA LEU A 448 3.11 4.46 20.48
C LEU A 448 3.89 5.77 20.62
N PRO A 449 4.41 6.33 19.51
CA PRO A 449 4.93 7.68 19.51
C PRO A 449 3.76 8.67 19.67
N VAL A 450 3.91 9.62 20.59
CA VAL A 450 2.93 10.68 20.84
C VAL A 450 3.63 12.02 20.98
N GLU A 451 2.91 13.09 20.66
CA GLU A 451 3.42 14.46 20.77
C GLU A 451 3.12 15.02 22.16
N ILE A 452 4.07 15.74 22.75
CA ILE A 452 3.84 16.48 23.98
C ILE A 452 3.27 17.86 23.61
N PRO A 453 2.04 18.19 24.05
CA PRO A 453 1.41 19.47 23.75
C PRO A 453 2.19 20.61 24.40
N THR A 454 2.22 21.75 23.72
CA THR A 454 2.86 22.97 24.22
C THR A 454 2.04 23.60 25.35
N SER A 455 2.70 24.42 26.17
CA SER A 455 2.07 25.13 27.29
C SER A 455 0.88 26.04 26.90
N SER A 456 0.81 26.47 25.64
CA SER A 456 -0.32 27.25 25.10
C SER A 456 -1.57 26.39 24.87
N GLU A 457 -1.40 25.15 24.41
CA GLU A 457 -2.52 24.22 24.11
C GLU A 457 -3.15 23.66 25.38
N LEU A 458 -2.38 23.59 26.47
CA LEU A 458 -2.88 23.21 27.80
C LEU A 458 -3.72 24.31 28.45
N ALA A 459 -3.48 25.59 28.12
CA ALA A 459 -4.15 26.74 28.74
C ALA A 459 -5.60 26.96 28.25
N ASP A 460 -5.94 26.50 27.04
CA ASP A 460 -7.28 26.62 26.45
C ASP A 460 -8.29 25.58 26.97
N ARG A 461 -7.88 24.67 27.88
CA ARG A 461 -8.75 23.61 28.39
C ARG A 461 -9.59 24.06 29.58
N GLN A 462 -10.90 24.22 29.38
CA GLN A 462 -11.86 24.20 30.48
C GLN A 462 -12.00 22.76 31.03
N PRO A 463 -12.06 22.55 32.36
CA PRO A 463 -12.17 21.24 32.96
C PRO A 463 -13.51 20.56 32.65
N GLU A 464 -13.44 19.34 32.12
CA GLU A 464 -14.55 18.50 31.66
C GLU A 464 -15.43 17.92 32.79
N SER A 465 -15.11 18.21 34.06
CA SER A 465 -15.63 17.43 35.20
C SER A 465 -16.93 17.94 35.86
N ALA A 466 -17.70 18.82 35.21
CA ALA A 466 -18.98 19.29 35.76
C ALA A 466 -19.97 19.68 34.66
N MET A 467 -20.14 18.83 33.65
CA MET A 467 -21.06 19.11 32.55
C MET A 467 -22.50 18.70 32.95
N PRO A 468 -23.49 19.60 32.99
CA PRO A 468 -24.85 19.23 33.36
C PRO A 468 -25.44 18.20 32.38
N GLU A 469 -26.25 17.26 32.87
CA GLU A 469 -26.84 16.16 32.09
C GLU A 469 -27.90 16.60 31.05
N LYS A 470 -28.36 17.86 31.08
CA LYS A 470 -29.41 18.39 30.22
C LYS A 470 -29.11 19.81 29.74
N LEU A 471 -29.59 20.16 28.56
CA LEU A 471 -29.60 21.54 28.06
C LEU A 471 -30.64 22.36 28.83
N GLU A 472 -30.31 23.62 29.11
CA GLU A 472 -31.24 24.56 29.74
C GLU A 472 -32.14 25.21 28.69
N GLY A 473 -33.36 25.62 29.07
CA GLY A 473 -34.24 26.41 28.20
C GLY A 473 -35.15 25.63 27.25
N ASN A 474 -35.12 24.29 27.26
CA ASN A 474 -35.91 23.43 26.38
C ASN A 474 -35.80 23.78 24.88
N PRO A 475 -34.57 23.74 24.32
CA PRO A 475 -34.32 24.24 22.97
C PRO A 475 -35.09 23.45 21.92
N ARG A 476 -35.63 24.17 20.93
CA ARG A 476 -36.38 23.61 19.81
C ARG A 476 -35.42 23.16 18.73
N VAL A 477 -35.31 21.85 18.53
CA VAL A 477 -34.33 21.23 17.64
C VAL A 477 -35.03 20.64 16.43
N LEU A 478 -34.69 21.06 15.21
CA LEU A 478 -35.15 20.39 13.99
C LEU A 478 -34.24 19.20 13.71
N VAL A 479 -34.82 18.02 13.53
CA VAL A 479 -34.13 16.77 13.23
C VAL A 479 -34.54 16.30 11.85
N VAL A 480 -33.58 16.23 10.93
CA VAL A 480 -33.80 15.83 9.54
C VAL A 480 -33.11 14.49 9.31
N GLU A 481 -33.89 13.43 9.19
CA GLU A 481 -33.44 12.03 9.12
C GLU A 481 -34.49 11.23 8.32
N ASP A 482 -34.11 10.50 7.28
CA ASP A 482 -35.10 9.78 6.46
C ASP A 482 -35.60 8.49 7.13
N ASN A 483 -34.75 7.85 7.93
CA ASN A 483 -35.09 6.61 8.61
C ASN A 483 -35.99 6.83 9.85
N PRO A 484 -37.23 6.30 9.86
CA PRO A 484 -38.17 6.49 10.96
C PRO A 484 -37.70 5.90 12.30
N ASP A 485 -36.94 4.81 12.29
CA ASP A 485 -36.42 4.19 13.52
C ASP A 485 -35.31 5.04 14.13
N ILE A 486 -34.40 5.55 13.30
CA ILE A 486 -33.31 6.45 13.75
C ILE A 486 -33.91 7.76 14.29
N ARG A 487 -34.91 8.32 13.60
CA ARG A 487 -35.67 9.49 14.05
C ARG A 487 -36.33 9.26 15.42
N GLN A 488 -36.89 8.07 15.65
CA GLN A 488 -37.49 7.72 16.94
C GLN A 488 -36.44 7.65 18.06
N ILE A 489 -35.26 7.10 17.78
CA ILE A 489 -34.13 7.06 18.72
C ILE A 489 -33.64 8.48 19.03
N GLN A 490 -33.46 9.32 18.00
CA GLN A 490 -33.05 10.72 18.16
C GLN A 490 -34.07 11.50 18.99
N ASN A 491 -35.37 11.32 18.73
CA ASN A 491 -36.44 11.89 19.54
C ASN A 491 -36.34 11.50 21.02
N PHE A 492 -36.10 10.22 21.31
CA PHE A 492 -35.92 9.75 22.70
C PHE A 492 -34.68 10.39 23.36
N LEU A 493 -33.54 10.42 22.66
CA LEU A 493 -32.29 10.98 23.17
C LEU A 493 -32.38 12.50 23.39
N LEU A 494 -32.97 13.25 22.46
CA LEU A 494 -33.13 14.70 22.53
C LEU A 494 -34.11 15.11 23.65
N LYS A 495 -35.22 14.39 23.83
CA LYS A 495 -36.12 14.62 24.98
C LYS A 495 -35.41 14.36 26.31
N ARG A 496 -34.55 13.34 26.37
CA ARG A 496 -33.71 13.08 27.55
C ARG A 496 -32.67 14.18 27.78
N ALA A 497 -32.13 14.76 26.71
CA ALA A 497 -31.26 15.95 26.74
C ALA A 497 -31.98 17.22 27.18
N GLY A 498 -33.31 17.21 27.25
CA GLY A 498 -34.13 18.37 27.58
C GLY A 498 -34.42 19.28 26.39
N CYS A 499 -34.50 18.76 25.17
CA CYS A 499 -34.90 19.48 23.96
C CYS A 499 -36.37 19.24 23.59
N ASP A 500 -36.92 20.12 22.75
CA ASP A 500 -38.18 19.93 22.03
C ASP A 500 -37.91 19.60 20.54
N PRO A 501 -37.84 18.30 20.17
CA PRO A 501 -37.50 17.90 18.81
C PRO A 501 -38.70 18.03 17.86
N VAL A 502 -38.48 18.70 16.73
CA VAL A 502 -39.36 18.73 15.55
C VAL A 502 -38.69 17.91 14.46
N HIS A 503 -39.47 17.18 13.66
CA HIS A 503 -38.93 16.18 12.74
C HIS A 503 -39.25 16.53 11.28
N ALA A 504 -38.31 16.20 10.40
CA ALA A 504 -38.46 16.16 8.95
C ALA A 504 -37.90 14.84 8.41
N SER A 505 -38.46 14.35 7.31
CA SER A 505 -38.11 13.10 6.64
C SER A 505 -37.16 13.26 5.47
N ASP A 506 -36.98 14.48 4.98
CA ASP A 506 -35.98 14.82 3.97
C ASP A 506 -35.63 16.31 4.01
N GLY A 507 -34.68 16.71 3.17
CA GLY A 507 -34.23 18.09 3.05
C GLY A 507 -35.31 19.07 2.56
N SER A 508 -36.26 18.63 1.74
CA SER A 508 -37.33 19.47 1.20
C SER A 508 -38.33 19.82 2.30
N GLU A 509 -38.75 18.82 3.07
CA GLU A 509 -39.62 19.01 4.24
C GLU A 509 -38.94 19.92 5.28
N ALA A 510 -37.63 19.77 5.49
CA ALA A 510 -36.88 20.64 6.39
C ALA A 510 -36.93 22.12 5.93
N VAL A 511 -36.75 22.38 4.63
CA VAL A 511 -36.84 23.73 4.04
C VAL A 511 -38.26 24.30 4.19
N GLU A 512 -39.30 23.50 3.95
CA GLU A 512 -40.70 23.90 4.15
C GLU A 512 -41.01 24.23 5.62
N ILE A 513 -40.55 23.40 6.54
CA ILE A 513 -40.74 23.61 7.98
C ILE A 513 -40.02 24.89 8.43
N VAL A 514 -38.79 25.13 7.98
CA VAL A 514 -38.04 26.35 8.34
C VAL A 514 -38.70 27.60 7.75
N SER A 515 -39.10 27.56 6.47
CA SER A 515 -39.73 28.72 5.81
C SER A 515 -41.11 29.08 6.37
N SER A 516 -41.86 28.10 6.86
CA SER A 516 -43.20 28.30 7.43
C SER A 516 -43.21 28.54 8.94
N SER A 517 -42.08 28.38 9.65
CA SER A 517 -42.01 28.58 11.09
C SER A 517 -41.82 30.04 11.47
N ASN A 518 -42.76 30.57 12.28
CA ASN A 518 -42.63 31.91 12.86
C ASN A 518 -41.66 31.96 14.05
N VAL A 519 -41.30 30.80 14.63
CA VAL A 519 -40.35 30.68 15.74
C VAL A 519 -39.10 29.99 15.22
N PRO A 520 -37.92 30.63 15.27
CA PRO A 520 -36.69 30.02 14.78
C PRO A 520 -36.34 28.77 15.60
N PHE A 521 -35.70 27.80 14.95
CA PHE A 521 -35.11 26.66 15.63
C PHE A 521 -33.81 27.08 16.33
N ASP A 522 -33.60 26.61 17.56
CA ASP A 522 -32.38 26.88 18.30
C ASP A 522 -31.19 26.07 17.76
N LEU A 523 -31.47 24.94 17.08
CA LEU A 523 -30.47 24.08 16.45
C LEU A 523 -31.13 23.20 15.37
N ILE A 524 -30.39 22.87 14.31
CA ILE A 524 -30.79 21.87 13.31
C ILE A 524 -29.77 20.72 13.31
N LEU A 525 -30.27 19.49 13.43
CA LEU A 525 -29.54 18.26 13.15
C LEU A 525 -29.88 17.80 11.73
N MET A 526 -28.88 17.73 10.87
CA MET A 526 -29.06 17.47 9.43
C MET A 526 -28.32 16.20 9.02
N ASP A 527 -29.05 15.15 8.65
CA ASP A 527 -28.43 14.01 7.96
C ASP A 527 -27.83 14.44 6.61
N VAL A 528 -26.67 13.90 6.26
CA VAL A 528 -26.00 14.20 4.99
C VAL A 528 -26.68 13.50 3.81
N PHE A 529 -27.03 12.23 3.98
CA PHE A 529 -27.51 11.39 2.88
C PHE A 529 -29.00 11.10 3.04
N MET A 530 -29.82 11.78 2.26
CA MET A 530 -31.28 11.60 2.25
C MET A 530 -31.82 11.56 0.82
N PRO A 531 -32.94 10.86 0.57
CA PRO A 531 -33.64 10.92 -0.71
C PRO A 531 -34.26 12.31 -0.95
N VAL A 532 -34.66 12.56 -2.20
CA VAL A 532 -35.32 13.81 -2.66
C VAL A 532 -34.41 15.05 -2.63
N MET A 533 -33.99 15.49 -1.45
CA MET A 533 -33.06 16.60 -1.25
C MET A 533 -32.03 16.19 -0.19
N ASP A 534 -30.76 16.17 -0.59
CA ASP A 534 -29.68 15.80 0.31
C ASP A 534 -29.42 16.88 1.37
N GLY A 535 -28.71 16.52 2.45
CA GLY A 535 -28.43 17.42 3.57
C GLY A 535 -27.66 18.67 3.16
N ARG A 536 -26.82 18.58 2.12
CA ARG A 536 -26.01 19.71 1.63
C ARG A 536 -26.88 20.72 0.89
N GLN A 537 -27.77 20.26 0.02
CA GLN A 537 -28.75 21.08 -0.69
C GLN A 537 -29.70 21.74 0.31
N ALA A 538 -30.20 20.98 1.29
CA ALA A 538 -31.06 21.48 2.34
C ALA A 538 -30.36 22.55 3.20
N THR A 539 -29.11 22.31 3.61
CA THR A 539 -28.30 23.28 4.37
C THR A 539 -28.18 24.59 3.61
N LYS A 540 -27.80 24.56 2.32
CA LYS A 540 -27.69 25.77 1.49
C LYS A 540 -29.04 26.50 1.38
N ALA A 541 -30.11 25.79 1.07
CA ALA A 541 -31.43 26.37 0.94
C ALA A 541 -31.91 27.03 2.26
N ILE A 542 -31.70 26.36 3.40
CA ILE A 542 -32.05 26.90 4.72
C ILE A 542 -31.20 28.14 5.06
N ARG A 543 -29.91 28.17 4.69
CA ARG A 543 -29.05 29.36 4.85
C ARG A 543 -29.49 30.52 3.95
N GLU A 544 -29.96 30.24 2.74
CA GLU A 544 -30.53 31.23 1.80
C GLU A 544 -31.87 31.80 2.28
N LEU A 545 -32.68 30.99 2.98
CA LEU A 545 -33.88 31.46 3.70
C LEU A 545 -33.57 32.41 4.88
N GLY A 546 -32.29 32.58 5.23
CA GLY A 546 -31.85 33.51 6.26
C GLY A 546 -31.67 32.89 7.64
N TYR A 547 -31.74 31.55 7.78
CA TYR A 547 -31.45 30.89 9.05
C TYR A 547 -29.96 31.05 9.42
N ARG A 548 -29.71 31.62 10.60
CA ARG A 548 -28.36 31.87 11.15
C ARG A 548 -28.07 31.09 12.44
N GLY A 549 -29.00 30.23 12.86
CA GLY A 549 -28.79 29.39 14.04
C GLY A 549 -27.83 28.22 13.77
N PRO A 550 -27.40 27.52 14.83
CA PRO A 550 -26.54 26.34 14.74
C PRO A 550 -27.08 25.22 13.85
N MET A 551 -26.23 24.67 12.98
CA MET A 551 -26.46 23.41 12.28
C MET A 551 -25.34 22.40 12.54
N ILE A 552 -25.72 21.19 12.94
CA ILE A 552 -24.81 20.06 13.09
C ILE A 552 -25.17 19.00 12.05
N SER A 553 -24.22 18.64 11.18
CA SER A 553 -24.41 17.53 10.25
C SER A 553 -24.23 16.17 10.96
N LEU A 554 -25.04 15.18 10.59
CA LEU A 554 -24.92 13.79 11.05
C LEU A 554 -24.37 12.95 9.90
N THR A 555 -23.18 12.38 10.08
CA THR A 555 -22.50 11.58 9.04
C THR A 555 -22.06 10.21 9.53
N ALA A 556 -22.00 9.25 8.61
CA ALA A 556 -21.46 7.92 8.85
C ALA A 556 -19.93 7.84 8.65
N SER A 557 -19.30 8.83 7.98
CA SER A 557 -17.87 8.86 7.65
C SER A 557 -17.23 10.22 8.02
N PHE A 558 -15.93 10.22 8.30
CA PHE A 558 -15.13 11.45 8.56
C PHE A 558 -14.20 11.76 7.37
N GLU A 559 -14.67 11.53 6.14
CA GLU A 559 -13.88 11.91 4.97
C GLU A 559 -13.80 13.44 4.89
N ASP A 560 -12.58 14.01 4.85
CA ASP A 560 -12.37 15.46 4.85
C ASP A 560 -13.16 16.16 3.75
N GLU A 561 -13.33 15.50 2.60
CA GLU A 561 -14.08 16.07 1.48
C GLU A 561 -15.58 16.22 1.81
N GLU A 562 -16.18 15.27 2.52
CA GLU A 562 -17.58 15.35 2.94
C GLU A 562 -17.78 16.42 4.02
N LEU A 563 -16.90 16.43 5.02
CA LEU A 563 -16.91 17.45 6.09
C LEU A 563 -16.73 18.85 5.51
N GLN A 564 -15.76 19.02 4.60
CA GLN A 564 -15.51 20.28 3.92
C GLN A 564 -16.73 20.73 3.10
N ARG A 565 -17.33 19.82 2.31
CA ARG A 565 -18.54 20.14 1.51
C ARG A 565 -19.73 20.57 2.38
N MET A 566 -19.90 19.99 3.57
CA MET A 566 -20.96 20.38 4.50
C MET A 566 -20.64 21.71 5.18
N GLN A 567 -19.38 21.98 5.53
CA GLN A 567 -18.96 23.27 6.06
C GLN A 567 -19.13 24.39 5.02
N GLU A 568 -18.74 24.15 3.77
CA GLU A 568 -18.95 25.07 2.63
C GLU A 568 -20.45 25.33 2.36
N ALA A 569 -21.31 24.36 2.63
CA ALA A 569 -22.76 24.53 2.57
C ALA A 569 -23.32 25.38 3.72
N GLY A 570 -22.58 25.51 4.81
CA GLY A 570 -22.90 26.36 5.96
C GLY A 570 -23.22 25.60 7.24
N CYS A 571 -22.81 24.34 7.42
CA CYS A 571 -22.88 23.67 8.72
C CYS A 571 -21.80 24.20 9.69
N ASP A 572 -22.16 24.30 10.97
CA ASP A 572 -21.29 24.85 12.02
C ASP A 572 -20.49 23.76 12.74
N ALA A 573 -21.00 22.53 12.75
CA ALA A 573 -20.30 21.35 13.27
C ALA A 573 -20.79 20.07 12.58
N HIS A 574 -20.14 18.96 12.90
CA HIS A 574 -20.52 17.61 12.45
C HIS A 574 -20.54 16.64 13.65
N MET A 575 -21.23 15.52 13.51
CA MET A 575 -21.31 14.46 14.51
C MET A 575 -21.47 13.10 13.83
N ARG A 576 -20.86 12.07 14.44
CA ARG A 576 -20.94 10.70 13.92
C ARG A 576 -22.29 10.07 14.23
N LYS A 577 -22.79 9.25 13.30
CA LYS A 577 -23.84 8.26 13.56
C LYS A 577 -23.24 6.97 14.15
N PRO A 578 -23.87 6.33 15.15
CA PRO A 578 -25.08 6.77 15.85
C PRO A 578 -24.81 7.95 16.80
N MET A 579 -25.82 8.81 16.98
CA MET A 579 -25.72 10.02 17.82
C MET A 579 -25.41 9.66 19.29
N ASP A 580 -24.29 10.18 19.80
CA ASP A 580 -23.96 10.12 21.23
C ASP A 580 -24.57 11.30 22.00
N LEU A 581 -25.26 11.01 23.09
CA LEU A 581 -25.98 12.02 23.88
C LEU A 581 -25.03 13.03 24.53
N LYS A 582 -23.85 12.59 25.03
CA LYS A 582 -22.90 13.48 25.70
C LYS A 582 -22.23 14.40 24.69
N ASP A 583 -21.84 13.86 23.54
CA ASP A 583 -21.27 14.63 22.45
C ASP A 583 -22.26 15.66 21.89
N PHE A 584 -23.53 15.29 21.73
CA PHE A 584 -24.59 16.22 21.38
C PHE A 584 -24.71 17.37 22.36
N ILE A 585 -24.84 17.09 23.67
CA ILE A 585 -24.97 18.14 24.69
C ILE A 585 -23.75 19.07 24.66
N ARG A 586 -22.54 18.52 24.50
CA ARG A 586 -21.29 19.29 24.41
C ARG A 586 -21.30 20.24 23.21
N LYS A 587 -21.56 19.73 22.01
CA LYS A 587 -21.56 20.52 20.77
C LYS A 587 -22.70 21.54 20.74
N ALA A 588 -23.90 21.15 21.15
CA ALA A 588 -25.05 22.04 21.22
C ALA A 588 -24.79 23.22 22.17
N ARG A 589 -24.24 22.99 23.37
CA ARG A 589 -23.87 24.10 24.27
C ARG A 589 -22.81 25.02 23.69
N ALA A 590 -21.79 24.46 23.05
CA ALA A 590 -20.72 25.26 22.46
C ALA A 590 -21.27 26.22 21.40
N LEU A 591 -22.21 25.75 20.58
CA LEU A 591 -22.81 26.52 19.48
C LEU A 591 -23.94 27.45 19.92
N MET A 592 -24.70 27.10 20.96
CA MET A 592 -25.87 27.85 21.43
C MET A 592 -25.54 28.94 22.47
N LYS A 593 -24.27 29.07 22.90
CA LYS A 593 -23.86 30.23 23.72
C LYS A 593 -24.07 31.51 22.92
N PRO A 594 -24.62 32.59 23.52
CA PRO A 594 -24.69 33.87 22.84
C PRO A 594 -23.26 34.31 22.51
N GLN A 595 -22.97 34.55 21.22
CA GLN A 595 -21.76 35.27 20.85
C GLN A 595 -21.89 36.69 21.42
N ASP A 596 -21.13 36.98 22.47
CA ASP A 596 -20.92 38.34 22.95
C ASP A 596 -20.34 39.16 21.78
N GLY A 597 -21.19 39.98 21.15
CA GLY A 597 -20.74 40.92 20.13
C GLY A 597 -21.67 41.22 18.96
N SER A 598 -23.00 41.32 19.14
CA SER A 598 -23.81 42.28 18.35
C SER A 598 -25.21 42.47 18.92
N SER A 599 -25.32 43.05 20.12
CA SER A 599 -26.55 43.76 20.49
C SER A 599 -26.55 45.12 19.77
N ALA A 600 -26.91 45.13 18.48
CA ALA A 600 -27.50 46.32 17.88
C ALA A 600 -28.94 46.42 18.39
N ILE A 601 -29.08 46.96 19.60
CA ILE A 601 -30.36 47.48 20.10
C ILE A 601 -30.70 48.66 19.19
N VAL A 602 -31.51 48.43 18.15
CA VAL A 602 -32.19 49.51 17.46
C VAL A 602 -33.27 50.03 18.39
N ARG A 603 -32.90 51.03 19.21
CA ARG A 603 -33.86 51.88 19.92
C ARG A 603 -34.55 52.74 18.86
N PHE A 604 -35.85 52.53 18.66
CA PHE A 604 -36.70 53.58 18.08
C PHE A 604 -36.94 54.63 19.17
N GLU A 605 -36.19 55.73 19.13
CA GLU A 605 -36.53 56.93 19.88
C GLU A 605 -37.74 57.60 19.22
N SER A 606 -38.88 57.51 19.90
CA SER A 606 -40.05 58.35 19.69
C SER A 606 -39.75 59.78 20.16
N GLY A 607 -39.57 60.69 19.20
CA GLY A 607 -39.60 62.13 19.42
C GLY A 607 -41.02 62.68 19.41
N VAL A 608 -41.47 63.06 20.61
CA VAL A 608 -42.68 63.83 21.04
C VAL A 608 -42.89 65.11 20.20
N SER A 609 -44.02 65.31 19.49
CA SER A 609 -45.34 65.91 19.84
C SER A 609 -45.49 67.44 19.62
N ILE A 610 -46.73 67.81 19.21
CA ILE A 610 -47.41 69.13 19.16
C ILE A 610 -47.06 69.95 17.88
N GLU A 611 -47.98 70.41 17.02
CA GLU A 611 -49.41 70.79 17.13
C GLU A 611 -50.42 69.87 16.42
#